data_AF-A0A392PBQ7-F1
#
_entry.id   AF-A0A392PBQ7-F1
#
_cell.length_a   1.000
_cell.length_b   1.000
_cell.length_c   1.000
_cell.angle_alpha   90.00
_cell.angle_beta   90.00
_cell.angle_gamma   90.00
#
_symmetry.space_group_name_H-M   'P 1'
#
loop_
_entity.id
_entity.type
_entity.pdbx_description
1 polymer ?
#
loop_
_entity_poly.entity_id
_entity_poly.type
_entity_poly.pdbx_seq_one_letter_code
_entity_poly.pdbx_strand_id
1 'polypeptide(L)' 'VSKIYVGVPASPETSTAESGFVAARVFISKVLPFVKRSSKYGGVMLWDRFADKQNGYGRNIKAFV' A
#
# COMPACT_ATOMS: atom_id res chain seq x y z
N VAL A 1 7.05 21.25 -4.59
CA VAL A 1 5.69 20.72 -4.35
C VAL A 1 5.82 19.44 -3.54
N SER A 2 5.12 19.31 -2.40
CA SER A 2 5.18 18.12 -1.56
C SER A 2 4.49 16.93 -2.21
N LYS A 3 5.02 15.73 -1.98
CA LYS A 3 4.46 14.46 -2.46
C LYS A 3 3.66 13.78 -1.36
N ILE A 4 2.55 13.13 -1.74
CA ILE A 4 1.64 12.41 -0.85
C ILE A 4 1.78 10.91 -1.12
N TYR A 5 1.94 10.16 -0.05
CA TYR A 5 2.05 8.69 -0.08
C TYR A 5 0.78 8.09 0.49
N VAL A 6 0.34 6.98 -0.08
CA VAL A 6 -0.80 6.21 0.45
C VAL A 6 -0.25 5.23 1.48
N GLY A 7 -0.55 5.48 2.75
CA GLY A 7 -0.21 4.56 3.85
C GLY A 7 -1.17 3.37 3.89
N VAL A 8 -0.66 2.15 3.90
CA VAL A 8 -1.48 0.93 4.00
C VAL A 8 -0.86 -0.11 4.94
N PRO A 9 -1.69 -0.93 5.62
CA PRO A 9 -1.21 -2.08 6.37
C PRO A 9 -0.62 -3.14 5.43
N ALA A 10 0.51 -3.74 5.82
CA ALA A 10 1.18 -4.78 5.06
C ALA A 10 0.57 -6.18 5.26
N SER A 11 -0.37 -6.34 6.20
CA SER A 11 -1.06 -7.61 6.47
C SER A 11 -2.49 -7.37 6.93
N PRO A 12 -3.36 -8.39 6.90
CA PRO A 12 -4.69 -8.32 7.52
C PRO A 12 -4.66 -8.50 9.04
N GLU A 13 -3.49 -8.67 9.67
CA GLU A 13 -3.38 -8.86 11.11
C GLU A 13 -3.68 -7.56 11.86
N THR A 14 -4.39 -7.69 12.98
CA THR A 14 -4.77 -6.56 13.85
C THR A 14 -3.56 -5.83 14.45
N SER A 15 -2.41 -6.50 14.54
CA SER A 15 -1.11 -5.93 14.91
C SER A 15 -0.63 -4.84 13.94
N THR A 16 -1.04 -4.91 12.66
CA THR A 16 -0.72 -3.89 11.66
C THR A 16 -1.82 -2.84 11.53
N ALA A 17 -3.08 -3.24 11.57
CA ALA A 17 -4.20 -2.33 11.75
C ALA A 17 -5.46 -3.11 12.15
N GLU A 18 -6.29 -2.53 13.02
CA GLU A 18 -7.60 -3.10 13.35
C GLU A 18 -8.53 -3.16 12.12
N SER A 19 -8.36 -2.25 11.17
CA SER A 19 -9.10 -2.20 9.90
C SER A 19 -8.31 -1.45 8.82
N GLY A 20 -8.79 -1.50 7.57
CA GLY A 20 -8.18 -0.74 6.46
C GLY A 20 -7.14 -1.50 5.64
N PHE A 21 -6.92 -2.78 5.91
CA PHE A 21 -6.15 -3.64 5.01
C PHE A 21 -6.86 -3.76 3.65
N VAL A 22 -6.08 -3.61 2.57
CA VAL A 22 -6.57 -3.78 1.19
C VAL A 22 -5.73 -4.84 0.52
N ALA A 23 -6.35 -5.92 0.04
CA ALA A 23 -5.63 -6.98 -0.67
C ALA A 23 -4.87 -6.43 -1.89
N ALA A 24 -3.63 -6.89 -2.12
CA ALA A 24 -2.74 -6.34 -3.15
C ALA A 24 -3.38 -6.27 -4.54
N ARG A 25 -4.15 -7.30 -4.95
CA ARG A 25 -4.89 -7.30 -6.22
C ARG A 25 -5.92 -6.17 -6.31
N VAL A 26 -6.64 -5.89 -5.22
CA VAL A 26 -7.62 -4.80 -5.15
C VAL A 26 -6.91 -3.44 -5.14
N PHE A 27 -5.81 -3.34 -4.40
CA PHE A 27 -4.99 -2.13 -4.38
C PHE A 27 -4.47 -1.78 -5.77
N ILE A 28 -3.94 -2.76 -6.51
CA ILE A 28 -3.42 -2.59 -7.87
C ILE A 28 -4.53 -2.22 -8.87
N SER A 29 -5.68 -2.90 -8.82
CA SER A 29 -6.73 -2.73 -9.83
C SER A 29 -7.65 -1.54 -9.58
N LYS A 30 -7.80 -1.07 -8.33
CA LYS A 30 -8.75 -0.01 -7.98
C LYS A 30 -8.09 1.23 -7.39
N VAL A 31 -7.12 1.08 -6.48
CA VAL A 31 -6.55 2.21 -5.73
C VAL A 31 -5.45 2.91 -6.53
N LEU A 32 -4.48 2.16 -7.05
CA LEU A 32 -3.36 2.72 -7.82
C LEU A 32 -3.82 3.55 -9.04
N PRO A 33 -4.78 3.09 -9.87
CA PRO A 33 -5.28 3.89 -10.99
C PRO A 33 -5.94 5.20 -10.53
N PHE A 34 -6.57 5.21 -9.36
CA PHE A 34 -7.18 6.42 -8.81
C PHE A 34 -6.12 7.44 -8.37
N VAL A 35 -5.16 7.01 -7.53
CA VAL A 35 -4.18 7.92 -6.91
C VAL A 35 -3.12 8.41 -7.88
N LYS A 36 -2.72 7.59 -8.87
CA LYS A 36 -1.74 7.96 -9.90
C LYS A 36 -2.21 9.09 -10.82
N ARG A 37 -3.51 9.42 -10.85
CA ARG A 37 -4.04 10.58 -11.58
C ARG A 37 -3.60 11.92 -10.98
N SER A 38 -3.20 11.93 -9.71
CA SER A 38 -2.72 13.14 -9.05
C SER A 38 -1.23 13.34 -9.29
N SER A 39 -0.83 14.53 -9.76
CA SER A 39 0.59 14.92 -9.87
C SER A 39 1.31 14.99 -8.52
N LYS A 40 0.56 14.98 -7.40
CA LYS A 40 1.09 14.95 -6.04
C LYS A 40 1.38 13.54 -5.52
N TYR A 41 0.97 12.48 -6.23
CA TYR A 41 1.28 11.10 -5.82
C TYR A 41 2.79 10.86 -5.76
N GLY A 42 3.25 10.31 -4.63
CA GLY A 42 4.66 10.00 -4.36
C GLY A 42 4.98 8.51 -4.23
N GLY A 43 3.97 7.67 -3.94
CA GLY A 43 4.16 6.24 -3.76
C GLY A 43 3.28 5.67 -2.65
N VAL A 44 3.74 4.56 -2.08
CA VAL A 44 3.04 3.81 -1.02
C VAL A 44 3.95 3.72 0.20
N MET A 45 3.37 3.93 1.38
CA MET A 45 4.00 3.69 2.67
C MET A 45 3.37 2.44 3.28
N LEU A 46 4.19 1.52 3.76
CA LEU A 46 3.73 0.26 4.33
C LEU A 46 3.95 0.25 5.83
N TRP A 47 2.90 -0.10 6.58
CA TRP A 47 2.99 -0.41 7.99
C TRP A 47 2.74 -1.92 8.22
N ASP A 48 3.68 -2.72 8.67
CA ASP A 48 5.07 -2.40 8.98
C ASP A 48 6.04 -3.32 8.24
N ARG A 49 7.35 -3.14 8.48
CA ARG A 49 8.39 -3.92 7.82
C ARG A 49 8.35 -5.40 8.20
N PHE A 50 7.96 -5.72 9.43
CA PHE A 50 7.91 -7.10 9.92
C PHE A 50 6.82 -7.87 9.17
N ALA A 51 5.60 -7.33 9.16
CA ALA A 51 4.47 -7.91 8.45
C ALA A 51 4.72 -7.97 6.93
N ASP A 52 5.35 -6.94 6.35
CA ASP A 52 5.72 -6.93 4.93
C ASP A 52 6.71 -8.06 4.58
N LYS A 53 7.69 -8.36 5.45
CA LYS A 53 8.62 -9.47 5.21
C LYS A 53 7.91 -10.84 5.23
N GLN A 54 6.91 -11.00 6.08
CA GLN A 54 6.17 -12.26 6.22
C GLN A 54 5.16 -12.47 5.09
N ASN A 55 4.42 -11.40 4.73
CA ASN A 55 3.30 -11.47 3.78
C ASN A 55 3.70 -11.11 2.35
N GLY A 56 4.85 -10.45 2.16
CA GLY A 56 5.36 -10.04 0.85
C GLY A 56 4.52 -8.94 0.19
N TYR A 57 3.77 -8.15 0.94
CA TYR A 57 2.83 -7.16 0.40
C TYR A 57 3.51 -6.16 -0.55
N GLY A 58 4.61 -5.55 -0.08
CA GLY A 58 5.42 -4.62 -0.85
C GLY A 58 6.02 -5.26 -2.11
N ARG A 59 6.45 -6.52 -2.04
CA ARG A 59 6.93 -7.27 -3.21
C ARG A 59 5.83 -7.42 -4.27
N ASN A 60 4.61 -7.71 -3.83
CA ASN A 60 3.47 -7.93 -4.73
C ASN A 60 3.01 -6.66 -5.45
N ILE A 61 3.17 -5.48 -4.83
CA ILE A 61 2.77 -4.20 -5.42
C ILE A 61 3.92 -3.44 -6.10
N LYS A 62 5.19 -3.81 -5.85
CA LYS A 62 6.38 -3.04 -6.27
C LYS A 62 6.41 -2.68 -7.76
N ALA A 63 6.01 -3.60 -8.64
CA ALA A 63 6.01 -3.37 -10.09
C ALA A 63 4.92 -2.39 -10.56
N PHE A 64 3.94 -2.11 -9.70
CA PHE A 64 2.76 -1.31 -10.02
C PHE A 64 2.76 0.05 -9.36
N VAL A 65 3.58 0.29 -8.34
CA VAL A 65 3.74 1.58 -7.64
C VAL A 65 4.54 2.54 -8.50
#